data_AF-A0A559NR55-F1
#
_entry.id   AF-A0A559NR55-F1
#
_cell.length_a   1.000
_cell.length_b   1.000
_cell.length_c   1.000
_cell.angle_alpha   90.00
_cell.angle_beta   90.00
_cell.angle_gamma   90.00
#
_symmetry.space_group_name_H-M   'P 1'
#
loop_
_entity.id
_entity.type
_entity.pdbx_description
1 polymer ?
#
loop_
_entity_poly.entity_id
_entity_poly.type
_entity_poly.pdbx_seq_one_letter_code
_entity_poly.pdbx_strand_id
1 'polypeptide(L)'
;MKNLIFFLYLLICLWIIGGLVAIFKSSSDLYNLILIENVYGNLTIPICILIAKISISSILTFYLLKFSRVINKLNLENFLSKKNGKSFKTIGRVFLYYSFIRLFINIIEISLGENYQKLIEYNTKGVIEGVVTLLITSLFLLIISKIIDQGYYFKNENDLTI
;
A
#
# COMPACT_ATOMS: atom_id res chain seq x y z
N MET A 1 17.39 -17.36 -6.33
CA MET A 1 17.18 -15.90 -6.13
C MET A 1 16.59 -15.18 -7.35
N LYS A 2 17.01 -15.42 -8.60
CA LYS A 2 16.38 -14.79 -9.80
C LYS A 2 14.86 -14.96 -9.87
N ASN A 3 14.35 -16.19 -9.66
CA ASN A 3 12.91 -16.45 -9.65
C ASN A 3 12.18 -15.68 -8.54
N LEU A 4 12.79 -15.53 -7.36
CA LEU A 4 12.22 -14.79 -6.23
C LEU A 4 12.07 -13.28 -6.55
N ILE A 5 13.10 -12.68 -7.15
CA ILE A 5 13.08 -11.26 -7.56
C ILE A 5 12.01 -11.04 -8.63
N PHE A 6 11.88 -11.97 -9.57
CA PHE A 6 10.83 -11.96 -10.58
C PHE A 6 9.42 -12.03 -9.95
N PHE A 7 9.19 -12.96 -9.02
CA PHE A 7 7.91 -13.06 -8.31
C PHE A 7 7.59 -11.81 -7.49
N LEU A 8 8.59 -11.23 -6.82
CA LEU A 8 8.42 -9.99 -6.06
C LEU A 8 8.04 -8.82 -7.00
N TYR A 9 8.71 -8.72 -8.15
CA TYR A 9 8.39 -7.73 -9.17
C TYR A 9 6.96 -7.88 -9.70
N LEU A 10 6.57 -9.12 -10.03
CA LEU A 10 5.23 -9.44 -10.52
C LEU A 10 4.16 -9.08 -9.46
N LEU A 11 4.41 -9.42 -8.20
CA LEU A 11 3.53 -9.06 -7.08
C LEU A 11 3.34 -7.54 -7.01
N ILE A 12 4.41 -6.75 -7.10
CA ILE A 12 4.32 -5.29 -7.06
C ILE A 12 3.55 -4.74 -8.26
N CYS A 13 3.74 -5.30 -9.45
CA CYS A 13 2.95 -4.93 -10.62
C CYS A 13 1.46 -5.19 -10.41
N LEU A 14 1.09 -6.32 -9.80
CA LEU A 14 -0.31 -6.60 -9.44
C LEU A 14 -0.85 -5.57 -8.43
N TRP A 15 -0.06 -5.19 -7.43
CA TRP A 15 -0.43 -4.13 -6.48
C TRP A 15 -0.61 -2.76 -7.15
N ILE A 16 0.22 -2.42 -8.13
CA ILE A 16 0.08 -1.17 -8.92
C ILE A 16 -1.24 -1.19 -9.70
N ILE A 17 -1.54 -2.30 -10.37
CA ILE A 17 -2.80 -2.46 -11.12
C ILE A 17 -3.99 -2.33 -10.16
N GLY A 18 -3.95 -3.01 -9.02
CA GLY A 18 -4.99 -2.90 -7.99
C GLY A 18 -5.17 -1.47 -7.47
N GLY A 19 -4.07 -0.74 -7.26
CA GLY A 19 -4.08 0.67 -6.88
C GLY A 19 -4.74 1.57 -7.93
N LEU A 20 -4.41 1.36 -9.21
CA LEU A 20 -5.04 2.09 -10.32
C LEU A 20 -6.54 1.82 -10.42
N VAL A 21 -6.96 0.55 -10.31
CA VAL A 21 -8.38 0.17 -10.31
C VAL A 21 -9.12 0.84 -9.15
N ALA A 22 -8.52 0.87 -7.95
CA ALA A 22 -9.12 1.53 -6.79
C ALA A 22 -9.28 3.05 -6.98
N ILE A 23 -8.31 3.70 -7.63
CA ILE A 23 -8.39 5.12 -7.98
C ILE A 23 -9.53 5.35 -8.98
N PHE A 24 -9.57 4.58 -10.08
CA PHE A 24 -10.63 4.72 -11.10
C PHE A 24 -12.02 4.51 -10.51
N LYS A 25 -12.20 3.48 -9.67
CA LYS A 25 -13.49 3.21 -9.01
C LYS A 25 -13.90 4.37 -8.11
N SER A 26 -13.00 4.83 -7.24
CA SER A 26 -13.31 5.93 -6.31
C SER A 26 -13.59 7.25 -7.04
N SER A 27 -12.91 7.51 -8.16
CA SER A 27 -13.17 8.67 -9.01
C SER A 27 -14.51 8.58 -9.73
N SER A 28 -14.89 7.38 -10.19
CA SER A 28 -16.22 7.14 -10.77
C SER A 28 -17.33 7.34 -9.73
N ASP A 29 -17.14 6.84 -8.51
CA ASP A 29 -18.09 7.02 -7.42
C ASP A 29 -18.23 8.51 -7.08
N LEU A 30 -17.13 9.25 -7.02
CA LEU A 30 -17.13 10.70 -6.80
C LEU A 30 -17.83 11.47 -7.93
N TYR A 31 -17.61 11.08 -9.18
CA TYR A 31 -18.29 11.67 -10.34
C TYR A 31 -19.80 11.47 -10.27
N ASN A 32 -20.24 10.25 -9.94
CA ASN A 32 -21.66 9.93 -9.77
C ASN A 32 -22.29 10.74 -8.63
N LEU A 33 -21.59 10.86 -7.50
CA LEU A 33 -22.07 11.58 -6.32
C LEU A 33 -22.24 13.09 -6.59
N ILE A 34 -21.34 13.69 -7.39
CA ILE A 34 -21.40 15.11 -7.76
C ILE A 34 -22.49 15.38 -8.80
N LEU A 35 -22.68 14.50 -9.79
CA LEU A 35 -23.59 14.77 -10.91
C LEU A 35 -25.02 14.27 -10.70
N ILE A 36 -25.20 13.16 -9.98
CA ILE A 36 -26.49 12.47 -9.86
C ILE A 36 -27.22 12.86 -8.57
N GLU A 37 -26.49 13.02 -7.45
CA GLU A 37 -27.09 13.26 -6.13
C GLU A 37 -27.21 14.74 -5.74
N ASN A 38 -26.96 15.66 -6.67
CA ASN A 38 -26.92 17.12 -6.47
C ASN A 38 -28.26 17.78 -6.03
N VAL A 39 -29.24 16.99 -5.59
CA VAL A 39 -30.62 17.43 -5.43
C VAL A 39 -30.99 17.68 -3.96
N TYR A 40 -30.59 16.88 -2.97
CA TYR A 40 -30.92 17.16 -1.55
C TYR A 40 -30.00 16.45 -0.55
N GLY A 41 -29.00 17.14 0.04
CA GLY A 41 -28.26 16.60 1.19
C GLY A 41 -26.92 17.26 1.49
N ASN A 42 -26.47 17.17 2.74
CA ASN A 42 -25.16 17.64 3.20
C ASN A 42 -24.04 16.70 2.71
N LEU A 43 -23.79 16.69 1.40
CA LEU A 43 -22.89 15.75 0.68
C LEU A 43 -21.39 16.04 0.91
N THR A 44 -21.05 17.05 1.71
CA THR A 44 -19.67 17.48 1.96
C THR A 44 -18.82 16.37 2.58
N ILE A 45 -19.35 15.63 3.56
CA ILE A 45 -18.59 14.59 4.28
C ILE A 45 -18.29 13.37 3.39
N PRO A 46 -19.26 12.75 2.66
CA PRO A 46 -18.98 11.66 1.72
C PRO A 46 -17.98 12.04 0.62
N ILE A 47 -18.07 13.26 0.08
CA ILE A 47 -17.13 13.75 -0.93
C ILE A 47 -15.71 13.85 -0.35
N CYS A 48 -15.56 14.41 0.85
CA CYS A 48 -14.26 14.48 1.53
C CYS A 48 -13.64 13.09 1.75
N ILE A 49 -14.45 12.09 2.11
CA ILE A 49 -13.99 10.71 2.31
C ILE A 49 -13.51 10.09 0.99
N LEU A 50 -14.25 10.26 -0.11
CA LEU A 50 -13.87 9.77 -1.43
C LEU A 50 -12.57 10.44 -1.94
N ILE A 51 -12.43 11.75 -1.74
CA ILE A 51 -11.19 12.49 -2.08
C ILE A 51 -10.01 11.96 -1.28
N ALA A 52 -10.20 11.69 0.02
CA ALA A 52 -9.16 11.10 0.87
C ALA A 52 -8.76 9.72 0.34
N LYS A 53 -9.72 8.84 0.03
CA LYS A 53 -9.47 7.51 -0.54
C LYS A 53 -8.67 7.57 -1.85
N ILE A 54 -9.02 8.48 -2.76
CA ILE A 54 -8.30 8.71 -4.02
C ILE A 54 -6.87 9.15 -3.74
N SER A 55 -6.68 10.13 -2.85
CA SER A 55 -5.38 10.70 -2.52
C SER A 55 -4.45 9.65 -1.92
N ILE A 56 -4.94 8.88 -0.95
CA ILE A 56 -4.15 7.85 -0.27
C ILE A 56 -3.80 6.69 -1.21
N SER A 57 -4.74 6.27 -2.07
CA SER A 57 -4.48 5.24 -3.10
C SER A 57 -3.49 5.71 -4.16
N SER A 58 -3.54 7.00 -4.53
CA SER A 58 -2.58 7.63 -5.45
C SER A 58 -1.17 7.67 -4.86
N ILE A 59 -1.04 8.05 -3.58
CA ILE A 59 0.24 8.06 -2.87
C ILE A 59 0.84 6.65 -2.82
N LEU A 60 0.07 5.64 -2.41
CA LEU A 60 0.55 4.25 -2.36
C LEU A 60 1.01 3.78 -3.74
N THR A 61 0.21 4.01 -4.78
CA THR A 61 0.52 3.62 -6.16
C THR A 61 1.79 4.32 -6.67
N PHE A 62 1.99 5.59 -6.34
CA PHE A 62 3.20 6.32 -6.68
C PHE A 62 4.46 5.71 -6.03
N TYR A 63 4.40 5.38 -4.74
CA TYR A 63 5.52 4.72 -4.05
C TYR A 63 5.78 3.32 -4.58
N LEU A 64 4.75 2.57 -4.94
CA LEU A 64 4.87 1.27 -5.60
C LEU A 64 5.55 1.37 -6.96
N LEU A 65 5.20 2.36 -7.79
CA LEU A 65 5.87 2.62 -9.08
C LEU A 65 7.35 2.98 -8.90
N LYS A 66 7.67 3.77 -7.87
CA LYS A 66 9.07 4.07 -7.54
C LYS A 66 9.83 2.81 -7.10
N PHE A 67 9.18 1.95 -6.32
CA PHE A 67 9.77 0.72 -5.81
C PHE A 67 9.94 -0.36 -6.89
N SER A 68 8.99 -0.49 -7.83
CA SER A 68 9.08 -1.44 -8.94
C SER A 68 10.32 -1.19 -9.80
N ARG A 69 10.67 0.09 -10.04
CA ARG A 69 11.90 0.49 -10.74
C ARG A 69 13.17 0.09 -9.99
N VAL A 70 13.13 0.04 -8.66
CA VAL A 70 14.27 -0.42 -7.85
C VAL A 70 14.41 -1.93 -7.99
N ILE A 71 13.31 -2.67 -7.90
CA ILE A 71 13.33 -4.14 -8.01
C ILE A 71 13.70 -4.62 -9.41
N ASN A 72 13.23 -3.95 -10.46
CA ASN A 72 13.61 -4.30 -11.83
C ASN A 72 15.13 -4.14 -12.08
N LYS A 73 15.80 -3.29 -11.29
CA LYS A 73 17.25 -3.07 -11.35
C LYS A 73 18.03 -3.91 -10.33
N LEU A 74 17.36 -4.76 -9.55
CA LEU A 74 18.02 -5.63 -8.58
C LEU A 74 18.76 -6.75 -9.30
N ASN A 75 20.09 -6.66 -9.31
CA ASN A 75 20.97 -7.79 -9.55
C ASN A 75 21.34 -8.44 -8.22
N LEU A 76 21.61 -9.75 -8.25
CA LEU A 76 21.98 -10.55 -7.07
C LEU A 76 23.15 -9.93 -6.28
N GLU A 77 24.16 -9.43 -6.99
CA GLU A 77 25.38 -8.85 -6.42
C GLU A 77 25.12 -7.54 -5.65
N ASN A 78 24.10 -6.79 -6.08
CA ASN A 78 23.74 -5.50 -5.52
C ASN A 78 22.55 -5.58 -4.57
N PHE A 79 21.98 -6.77 -4.33
CA PHE A 79 20.81 -6.96 -3.49
C PHE A 79 21.04 -6.42 -2.07
N LEU A 80 22.18 -6.78 -1.47
CA LEU A 80 22.65 -6.33 -0.15
C LEU A 80 23.30 -4.93 -0.21
N SER A 81 22.59 -3.95 -0.79
CA SER A 81 23.07 -2.56 -0.80
C SER A 81 22.26 -1.71 0.16
N LYS A 82 22.93 -0.75 0.81
CA LYS A 82 22.32 0.28 1.66
C LYS A 82 21.19 1.04 0.96
N LYS A 83 21.28 1.21 -0.36
CA LYS A 83 20.23 1.84 -1.18
C LYS A 83 18.96 0.99 -1.21
N ASN A 84 19.10 -0.32 -1.42
CA ASN A 84 17.96 -1.24 -1.46
C ASN A 84 17.33 -1.40 -0.09
N GLY A 85 18.14 -1.54 0.98
CA GLY A 85 17.63 -1.59 2.35
C GLY A 85 16.74 -0.38 2.66
N LYS A 86 17.19 0.83 2.33
CA LYS A 86 16.37 2.05 2.43
C LYS A 86 15.09 2.00 1.58
N SER A 87 15.15 1.50 0.35
CA SER A 87 13.97 1.37 -0.51
C SER A 87 12.93 0.41 0.07
N PHE A 88 13.34 -0.78 0.53
CA PHE A 88 12.47 -1.76 1.20
C PHE A 88 11.88 -1.19 2.50
N LYS A 89 12.68 -0.47 3.29
CA LYS A 89 12.21 0.23 4.50
C LYS A 89 11.13 1.26 4.19
N THR A 90 11.35 2.04 3.14
CA THR A 90 10.44 3.13 2.75
C THR A 90 9.10 2.56 2.31
N ILE A 91 9.10 1.58 1.40
CA ILE A 91 7.85 0.98 0.94
C ILE A 91 7.13 0.24 2.08
N GLY A 92 7.86 -0.48 2.95
CA GLY A 92 7.27 -1.14 4.12
C GLY A 92 6.55 -0.16 5.05
N ARG A 93 7.16 1.02 5.30
CA ARG A 93 6.51 2.10 6.07
C ARG A 93 5.30 2.70 5.36
N VAL A 94 5.35 2.86 4.05
CA VAL A 94 4.21 3.35 3.27
C VAL A 94 3.02 2.39 3.38
N PHE A 95 3.24 1.08 3.26
CA PHE A 95 2.20 0.08 3.48
C PHE A 95 1.65 0.13 4.92
N LEU A 96 2.52 0.32 5.91
CA LEU A 96 2.12 0.45 7.32
C LEU A 96 1.19 1.64 7.52
N TYR A 97 1.61 2.84 7.10
CA TYR A 97 0.79 4.05 7.25
C TYR A 97 -0.49 3.96 6.43
N TYR A 98 -0.42 3.44 5.21
CA TYR A 98 -1.61 3.22 4.37
C TYR A 98 -2.61 2.30 5.07
N SER A 99 -2.16 1.22 5.72
CA SER A 99 -3.03 0.29 6.44
C SER A 99 -3.76 0.97 7.61
N PHE A 100 -3.06 1.80 8.40
CA PHE A 100 -3.66 2.54 9.51
C PHE A 100 -4.64 3.62 9.03
N ILE A 101 -4.26 4.40 8.01
CA ILE A 101 -5.14 5.44 7.48
C ILE A 101 -6.40 4.79 6.87
N ARG A 102 -6.26 3.67 6.15
CA ARG A 102 -7.40 2.93 5.60
C ARG A 102 -8.32 2.43 6.69
N LEU A 103 -7.77 1.89 7.77
CA LEU A 103 -8.53 1.47 8.95
C LEU A 103 -9.28 2.65 9.57
N PHE A 104 -8.62 3.82 9.70
CA PHE A 104 -9.25 5.02 10.25
C PHE A 104 -10.38 5.56 9.38
N ILE A 105 -10.20 5.60 8.05
CA ILE A 105 -11.27 5.96 7.11
C ILE A 105 -12.46 5.03 7.25
N ASN A 106 -12.23 3.71 7.34
CA ASN A 106 -13.32 2.76 7.52
C ASN A 106 -14.08 2.99 8.83
N ILE A 107 -13.38 3.30 9.94
CA ILE A 107 -14.02 3.64 11.22
C ILE A 107 -14.90 4.89 11.07
N ILE A 108 -14.39 5.93 10.40
CA ILE A 108 -15.14 7.16 10.14
C ILE A 108 -16.39 6.86 9.31
N GLU A 109 -16.28 6.09 8.23
CA GLU A 109 -17.43 5.70 7.41
C GLU A 109 -18.50 4.96 8.21
N ILE A 110 -18.07 4.02 9.07
CA ILE A 110 -18.96 3.29 9.98
C ILE A 110 -19.68 4.25 10.94
N SER A 111 -18.98 5.26 11.45
CA SER A 111 -19.56 6.22 12.40
C SER A 111 -20.54 7.22 11.77
N LEU A 112 -20.49 7.42 10.45
CA LEU A 112 -21.23 8.48 9.75
C LEU A 112 -22.51 8.02 9.05
N GLY A 113 -22.76 6.72 8.83
CA GLY A 113 -23.98 6.28 8.14
C GLY A 113 -24.29 4.78 8.11
N GLU A 114 -25.46 4.46 8.67
CA GLU A 114 -26.41 3.38 8.31
C GLU A 114 -26.10 1.89 8.58
N ASN A 115 -26.80 1.36 9.59
CA ASN A 115 -27.01 -0.06 9.92
C ASN A 115 -25.77 -0.87 10.33
N TYR A 116 -25.71 -1.18 11.63
CA TYR A 116 -24.94 -2.29 12.21
C TYR A 116 -25.13 -3.63 11.46
N GLN A 117 -26.22 -3.78 10.69
CA GLN A 117 -26.47 -4.93 9.79
C GLN A 117 -25.64 -4.90 8.50
N LYS A 118 -25.46 -3.73 7.87
CA LYS A 118 -24.48 -3.57 6.77
C LYS A 118 -23.06 -3.85 7.29
N LEU A 119 -22.78 -3.55 8.56
CA LEU A 119 -21.50 -3.88 9.21
C LEU A 119 -21.17 -5.37 9.15
N ILE A 120 -22.15 -6.27 9.33
CA ILE A 120 -21.91 -7.72 9.29
C ILE A 120 -21.67 -8.20 7.86
N GLU A 121 -22.37 -7.64 6.86
CA GLU A 121 -22.14 -7.96 5.44
C GLU A 121 -20.84 -7.34 4.88
N TYR A 122 -20.48 -6.11 5.29
CA TYR A 122 -19.25 -5.41 4.85
C TYR A 122 -18.00 -5.88 5.63
N ASN A 123 -18.11 -6.22 6.92
CA ASN A 123 -16.97 -6.71 7.72
C ASN A 123 -16.61 -8.17 7.48
N THR A 124 -17.54 -9.03 7.04
CA THR A 124 -17.26 -10.48 7.16
C THR A 124 -16.21 -11.02 6.21
N LYS A 125 -15.81 -10.33 5.14
CA LYS A 125 -14.73 -10.86 4.26
C LYS A 125 -13.69 -9.85 3.79
N GLY A 126 -14.03 -8.72 3.16
CA GLY A 126 -13.03 -7.98 2.36
C GLY A 126 -12.17 -6.92 3.07
N VAL A 127 -12.72 -6.19 4.04
CA VAL A 127 -12.07 -4.97 4.57
C VAL A 127 -10.96 -5.30 5.58
N ILE A 128 -11.26 -6.15 6.56
CA ILE A 128 -10.30 -6.58 7.58
C ILE A 128 -9.19 -7.41 6.92
N GLU A 129 -9.55 -8.33 6.03
CA GLU A 129 -8.59 -9.13 5.25
C GLU A 129 -7.64 -8.22 4.45
N GLY A 130 -8.17 -7.16 3.82
CA GLY A 130 -7.37 -6.18 3.10
C GLY A 130 -6.37 -5.43 3.99
N VAL A 131 -6.79 -5.00 5.18
CA VAL A 131 -5.90 -4.30 6.14
C VAL A 131 -4.84 -5.26 6.70
N VAL A 132 -5.23 -6.48 7.08
CA VAL A 132 -4.30 -7.51 7.57
C VAL A 132 -3.28 -7.87 6.51
N THR A 133 -3.70 -8.03 5.25
CA THR A 133 -2.79 -8.30 4.12
C THR A 133 -1.76 -7.18 3.94
N LEU A 134 -2.19 -5.91 4.05
CA LEU A 134 -1.29 -4.76 3.99
C LEU A 134 -0.28 -4.74 5.14
N LEU A 135 -0.71 -5.08 6.36
CA LEU A 135 0.14 -5.16 7.54
C LEU A 135 1.17 -6.29 7.43
N ILE A 136 0.76 -7.48 7.01
CA ILE A 136 1.66 -8.61 6.78
C ILE A 136 2.69 -8.24 5.72
N THR A 137 2.25 -7.65 4.61
CA THR A 137 3.14 -7.19 3.53
C THR A 137 4.12 -6.13 4.04
N SER A 138 3.65 -5.18 4.85
CA SER A 138 4.50 -4.17 5.49
C SER A 138 5.59 -4.81 6.35
N LEU A 139 5.21 -5.71 7.25
CA LEU A 139 6.15 -6.40 8.14
C LEU A 139 7.17 -7.20 7.35
N PHE A 140 6.74 -7.92 6.32
CA PHE A 140 7.62 -8.66 5.43
C PHE A 140 8.66 -7.75 4.75
N LEU A 141 8.24 -6.62 4.21
CA LEU A 141 9.15 -5.64 3.57
C LEU A 141 10.13 -5.02 4.57
N LEU A 142 9.69 -4.75 5.80
CA LEU A 142 10.54 -4.22 6.88
C LEU A 142 11.55 -5.25 7.38
N ILE A 143 11.17 -6.52 7.44
CA ILE A 143 12.08 -7.63 7.77
C ILE A 143 13.15 -7.76 6.68
N ILE A 144 12.76 -7.76 5.39
CA ILE A 144 13.73 -7.79 4.28
C ILE A 144 14.67 -6.59 4.37
N SER A 145 14.16 -5.39 4.68
CA SER A 145 15.02 -4.22 4.89
C SER A 145 16.06 -4.45 5.97
N LYS A 146 15.68 -5.03 7.12
CA LYS A 146 16.64 -5.35 8.20
C LYS A 146 17.68 -6.37 7.76
N ILE A 147 17.27 -7.41 7.03
CA ILE A 147 18.17 -8.44 6.50
C ILE A 147 19.17 -7.84 5.51
N ILE A 148 18.70 -6.96 4.61
CA ILE A 148 19.57 -6.26 3.64
C ILE A 148 20.57 -5.37 4.36
N ASP A 149 20.11 -4.59 5.35
CA ASP A 149 20.99 -3.70 6.12
C ASP A 149 22.05 -4.51 6.89
N GLN A 150 21.67 -5.59 7.59
CA GLN A 150 22.59 -6.47 8.30
C GLN A 150 23.59 -7.15 7.35
N GLY A 151 23.11 -7.71 6.23
CA GLY A 151 23.97 -8.34 5.24
C GLY A 151 24.97 -7.36 4.59
N TYR A 152 24.59 -6.10 4.43
CA TYR A 152 25.49 -5.03 3.98
C TYR A 152 26.61 -4.76 5.00
N TYR A 153 26.28 -4.71 6.30
CA TYR A 153 27.28 -4.53 7.36
C TYR A 153 28.27 -5.69 7.39
N PHE A 154 27.79 -6.95 7.35
CA PHE A 154 28.67 -8.12 7.34
C PHE A 154 29.57 -8.19 6.10
N LYS A 155 29.08 -7.80 4.92
CA LYS A 155 29.89 -7.75 3.71
C LYS A 155 31.03 -6.72 3.86
N ASN A 156 30.72 -5.52 4.35
CA ASN A 156 31.73 -4.50 4.57
C ASN A 156 32.74 -4.88 5.66
N GLU A 157 32.31 -5.53 6.74
CA GLU A 157 33.23 -6.01 7.79
C GLU A 157 34.19 -7.07 7.25
N ASN A 158 33.71 -8.04 6.47
CA ASN A 158 34.56 -9.05 5.86
C ASN A 158 35.52 -8.46 4.81
N ASP A 159 35.07 -7.50 4.00
CA ASP A 159 35.91 -6.81 3.00
C ASP A 159 36.99 -5.91 3.66
N LEU A 160 36.85 -5.55 4.95
CA LEU A 160 37.86 -4.81 5.72
C LEU A 160 38.87 -5.70 6.44
N THR A 161 38.59 -7.01 6.57
CA THR A 161 39.43 -7.98 7.28
C THR A 161 40.32 -8.85 6.38
N ILE A 162 40.18 -8.74 5.06
CA ILE A 162 41.01 -9.42 4.05
C ILE A 162 41.96 -8.40 3.42
#